data_AF-A0A968AC15-F1
#
_entry.id   AF-A0A968AC15-F1
#
_cell.length_a   1.000
_cell.length_b   1.000
_cell.length_c   1.000
_cell.angle_alpha   90.00
_cell.angle_beta   90.00
_cell.angle_gamma   90.00
#
_symmetry.space_group_name_H-M   'P 1'
#
loop_
_entity.id
_entity.type
_entity.pdbx_description
1 polymer ?
#
loop_
_entity_poly.entity_id
_entity_poly.type
_entity_poly.pdbx_seq_one_letter_code
_entity_poly.pdbx_strand_id
1 'polypeptide(L)' 'YGTKGIGGIEVATTESGSGGSFTATYQIPYALRGHDQIAIRLQSASGYYSYNWFYNNTTN' A
#
# COMPACT_ATOMS: atom_id res chain seq x y z
N TYR A 1 -12.57 -9.52 -6.46
CA TYR A 1 -11.38 -10.20 -5.92
C TYR A 1 -10.14 -9.61 -6.58
N GLY A 2 -9.22 -9.03 -5.83
CA GLY A 2 -7.98 -8.42 -6.34
C GLY A 2 -6.72 -8.98 -5.67
N THR A 3 -5.53 -8.51 -6.07
CA THR A 3 -4.23 -9.07 -5.63
C THR A 3 -3.87 -8.78 -4.17
N LYS A 4 -4.59 -7.84 -3.51
CA LYS A 4 -4.31 -7.40 -2.14
C LYS A 4 -2.87 -6.86 -1.97
N GLY A 5 -2.28 -6.36 -3.05
CA GLY A 5 -0.89 -5.87 -3.10
C GLY A 5 0.19 -6.95 -3.21
N ILE A 6 -0.16 -8.23 -3.34
CA ILE A 6 0.82 -9.31 -3.56
C ILE A 6 1.37 -9.21 -4.99
N GLY A 7 2.69 -9.24 -5.14
CA GLY A 7 3.37 -9.04 -6.43
C GLY A 7 3.20 -7.63 -7.00
N GLY A 8 2.88 -6.65 -6.13
CA GLY A 8 2.76 -5.25 -6.50
C GLY A 8 4.11 -4.53 -6.65
N ILE A 9 4.04 -3.21 -6.77
CA ILE A 9 5.22 -2.34 -6.86
C ILE A 9 5.62 -1.92 -5.46
N GLU A 10 6.86 -2.20 -5.07
CA GLU A 10 7.42 -1.67 -3.82
C GLU A 10 7.66 -0.17 -3.96
N VAL A 11 7.02 0.63 -3.11
CA VAL A 11 7.11 2.09 -3.14
C VAL A 11 8.01 2.65 -2.03
N ALA A 12 8.14 1.92 -0.92
CA ALA A 12 8.97 2.30 0.22
C ALA A 12 9.12 1.14 1.21
N THR A 13 10.19 1.18 2.00
CA THR A 13 10.31 0.46 3.27
C THR A 13 10.00 1.42 4.41
N THR A 14 9.25 1.00 5.43
CA THR A 14 8.87 1.85 6.56
C THR A 14 9.08 1.12 7.88
N GLU A 15 9.93 1.69 8.73
CA GLU A 15 10.15 1.21 10.09
C GLU A 15 8.97 1.61 10.96
N SER A 16 8.18 0.63 11.41
CA SER A 16 7.02 0.86 12.29
C SER A 16 7.39 1.25 13.73
N GLY A 17 8.69 1.30 14.05
CA GLY A 17 9.20 1.57 15.40
C GLY A 17 8.75 0.51 16.42
N SER A 18 8.67 0.90 17.69
CA SER A 18 8.26 0.03 18.82
C SER A 18 6.78 -0.43 18.78
N GLY A 19 6.10 -0.29 17.64
CA GLY A 19 4.68 -0.57 17.46
C GLY A 19 3.78 0.64 17.74
N GLY A 20 2.52 0.54 17.30
CA GLY A 20 1.51 1.60 17.44
C GLY A 20 0.90 2.03 16.11
N SER A 21 0.30 3.22 16.12
CA SER A 21 -0.23 3.87 14.92
C SER A 21 0.81 4.84 14.35
N PHE A 22 0.99 4.83 13.04
CA PHE A 22 1.83 5.80 12.33
C PHE A 22 1.09 6.35 11.11
N THR A 23 1.50 7.55 10.69
CA THR A 23 1.02 8.17 9.46
C THR A 23 2.18 8.23 8.47
N ALA A 24 1.96 7.75 7.26
CA ALA A 24 2.93 7.78 6.19
C ALA A 24 2.26 8.22 4.89
N THR A 25 3.06 8.83 4.01
CA THR A 25 2.62 9.27 2.68
C THR A 25 3.45 8.56 1.64
N TYR A 26 2.77 7.87 0.72
CA TYR A 26 3.40 7.14 -0.38
C TYR A 26 2.94 7.72 -1.71
N GLN A 27 3.86 7.88 -2.64
CA GLN A 27 3.52 8.28 -4.01
C GLN A 27 2.94 7.08 -4.75
N ILE A 28 1.84 7.28 -5.48
CA ILE A 28 1.23 6.23 -6.31
C ILE A 28 2.05 6.11 -7.60
N PRO A 29 2.61 4.92 -7.93
CA PRO A 29 3.37 4.72 -9.15
C PRO A 29 2.56 5.04 -10.42
N TYR A 30 3.24 5.59 -11.44
CA TYR A 30 2.61 5.90 -12.73
C TYR A 30 1.93 4.69 -13.36
N ALA A 31 2.49 3.49 -13.18
CA ALA A 31 1.96 2.23 -13.68
C ALA A 31 0.55 1.89 -13.15
N LEU A 32 0.11 2.53 -12.06
CA LEU A 32 -1.22 2.34 -11.48
C LEU A 32 -2.24 3.40 -11.93
N ARG A 33 -1.88 4.31 -12.85
CA ARG A 33 -2.84 5.28 -13.40
C ARG A 33 -3.95 4.58 -14.17
N GLY A 34 -5.19 5.07 -14.02
CA GLY A 34 -6.37 4.54 -14.70
C GLY A 34 -7.02 3.33 -14.01
N HIS A 35 -6.45 2.82 -12.93
CA HIS A 35 -7.15 1.85 -12.07
C HIS A 35 -8.11 2.57 -11.13
N ASP A 36 -9.33 2.06 -10.95
CA ASP A 36 -10.33 2.67 -10.07
C ASP A 36 -10.03 2.45 -8.57
N GLN A 37 -9.40 1.33 -8.23
CA GLN A 37 -9.01 0.98 -6.87
C GLN A 37 -7.60 0.39 -6.83
N ILE A 38 -6.88 0.69 -5.76
CA ILE A 38 -5.55 0.15 -5.46
C ILE A 38 -5.54 -0.43 -4.05
N ALA A 39 -4.74 -1.48 -3.85
CA ALA A 39 -4.45 -2.00 -2.52
C ALA A 39 -3.09 -1.49 -2.08
N ILE A 40 -3.02 -0.94 -0.87
CA ILE A 40 -1.74 -0.71 -0.19
C ILE A 40 -1.52 -1.87 0.76
N ARG A 41 -0.38 -2.56 0.62
CA ARG A 41 0.00 -3.70 1.45
C ARG A 41 1.30 -3.36 2.17
N LEU A 42 1.27 -3.44 3.50
CA LEU A 42 2.46 -3.48 4.33
C LEU A 42 2.77 -4.95 4.63
N GLN A 43 4.01 -5.37 4.40
CA GLN A 43 4.43 -6.73 4.67
C GLN A 43 5.84 -6.74 5.27
N SER A 44 6.07 -7.67 6.19
CA SER A 44 7.35 -7.90 6.85
C SER A 44 7.99 -9.18 6.33
N ALA A 45 9.32 -9.22 6.29
CA ALA A 45 10.08 -10.44 6.02
C ALA A 45 9.74 -11.57 7.01
N SER A 46 9.30 -11.24 8.22
CA SER A 46 8.83 -12.19 9.24
C SER A 46 7.46 -12.80 8.94
N GLY A 47 6.82 -12.44 7.81
CA GLY A 47 5.56 -13.04 7.33
C GLY A 47 4.28 -12.29 7.74
N TYR A 48 4.38 -11.26 8.58
CA TYR A 48 3.24 -10.40 8.93
C TYR A 48 2.85 -9.49 7.78
N TYR A 49 1.55 -9.28 7.59
CA TYR A 49 1.06 -8.33 6.60
C TYR A 49 -0.26 -7.67 7.02
N SER A 50 -0.47 -6.46 6.55
CA SER A 50 -1.74 -5.76 6.57
C SER A 50 -1.97 -5.13 5.20
N TYR A 51 -3.23 -5.02 4.79
CA TYR A 51 -3.57 -4.34 3.56
C TYR A 51 -4.93 -3.68 3.68
N ASN A 52 -5.14 -2.63 2.89
CA ASN A 52 -6.46 -2.05 2.69
C ASN A 52 -6.63 -1.57 1.25
N TRP A 53 -7.88 -1.44 0.83
CA TRP A 53 -8.25 -0.92 -0.48
C TRP A 53 -8.57 0.57 -0.41
N PHE A 54 -8.11 1.29 -1.41
CA PHE A 54 -8.32 2.72 -1.56
C PHE A 54 -8.80 3.00 -2.98
N TYR A 55 -9.73 3.94 -3.12
CA TYR A 55 -10.08 4.46 -4.43
C TYR A 55 -8.92 5.30 -4.97
N ASN A 56 -8.51 5.03 -6.20
CA ASN A 56 -7.41 5.71 -6.85
C ASN A 56 -7.96 6.87 -7.68
N ASN A 57 -8.55 7.83 -6.97
CA ASN A 57 -9.13 9.02 -7.56
C ASN A 57 -8.26 10.23 -7.23
N THR A 58 -8.06 11.11 -8.20
CA THR A 58 -7.35 12.39 -7.99
C THR A 58 -8.23 13.45 -7.34
N THR A 59 -9.52 13.13 -7.12
CA THR A 59 -10.53 14.06 -6.62
C THR A 59 -11.42 13.37 -5.58
N ASN A 60 -11.72 14.05 -4.48
CA ASN A 60 -12.64 13.59 -3.42
C ASN A 60 -14.08 13.49 -3.91
#